data_AF-A0A2P0B1S4-F1
#
_entry.id   AF-A0A2P0B1S4-F1
#
_cell.length_a   1.000
_cell.length_b   1.000
_cell.length_c   1.000
_cell.angle_alpha   90.00
_cell.angle_beta   90.00
_cell.angle_gamma   90.00
#
_symmetry.space_group_name_H-M   'P 1'
#
loop_
_entity.id
_entity.type
_entity.pdbx_description
1 polymer ?
#
loop_
_entity_poly.entity_id
_entity_poly.type
_entity_poly.pdbx_seq_one_letter_code
_entity_poly.pdbx_strand_id
1 'polypeptide(L)'
;MTAQTSAPADPTGPARSKIDETLRAILRDVLGLSDERAAELTPDSGLFGHLPELDSQAVADLLTEMEDRFDIIIEDDEVDGDHLETYGGLLALAEAKTASN
;
A
#
# COMPACT_ATOMS: atom_id res chain seq x y z
N MET A 1 -22.29 -8.50 18.34
CA MET A 1 -21.86 -7.26 19.04
C MET A 1 -20.41 -7.45 19.44
N THR A 2 -19.49 -7.19 18.52
CA THR A 2 -18.04 -7.18 18.78
C THR A 2 -17.45 -6.02 17.99
N ALA A 3 -17.04 -5.03 18.78
CA ALA A 3 -16.18 -3.88 18.53
C ALA A 3 -15.98 -3.42 17.07
N GLN A 4 -16.71 -2.35 16.76
CA GLN A 4 -16.23 -1.19 16.01
C GLN A 4 -14.82 -0.82 16.51
N THR A 5 -13.78 -1.18 15.75
CA THR A 5 -12.44 -0.61 15.94
C THR A 5 -12.27 0.57 14.99
N SER A 6 -12.39 1.75 15.59
CA SER A 6 -11.64 2.97 15.30
C SER A 6 -11.10 3.10 13.87
N ALA A 7 -11.87 3.79 13.02
CA ALA A 7 -11.27 4.67 12.03
C ALA A 7 -10.91 5.99 12.74
N PRO A 8 -9.62 6.30 12.99
CA PRO A 8 -9.23 7.67 13.20
C PRO A 8 -9.21 8.37 11.83
N ALA A 9 -9.69 9.60 11.84
CA ALA A 9 -9.88 10.45 10.67
C ALA A 9 -8.55 10.86 10.02
N ASP A 10 -8.56 10.98 8.69
CA ASP A 10 -7.77 12.00 7.99
C ASP A 10 -8.60 12.64 6.85
N PRO A 11 -8.60 13.98 6.72
CA PRO A 11 -9.35 14.75 5.72
C PRO A 11 -8.72 14.70 4.31
N THR A 12 -8.08 13.60 3.97
CA THR A 12 -7.58 13.35 2.62
C THR A 12 -8.73 12.79 1.80
N GLY A 13 -9.00 13.40 0.64
CA GLY A 13 -10.22 13.15 -0.12
C GLY A 13 -10.49 11.67 -0.42
N PRO A 14 -11.72 11.32 -0.89
CA PRO A 14 -12.16 9.95 -1.16
C PRO A 14 -11.22 9.13 -2.05
N ALA A 15 -10.30 9.78 -2.78
CA ALA A 15 -9.21 9.16 -3.51
C ALA A 15 -8.23 8.38 -2.60
N ARG A 16 -7.81 8.94 -1.44
CA ARG A 16 -6.84 8.28 -0.55
C ARG A 16 -7.37 6.93 -0.06
N SER A 17 -8.61 6.92 0.44
CA SER A 17 -9.24 5.69 0.92
C SER A 17 -9.36 4.64 -0.18
N LYS A 18 -9.68 5.05 -1.42
CA LYS A 18 -9.76 4.15 -2.56
C LYS A 18 -8.42 3.52 -2.90
N ILE A 19 -7.35 4.32 -2.84
CA ILE A 19 -5.98 3.87 -3.11
C ILE A 19 -5.50 2.94 -2.01
N ASP A 20 -5.75 3.27 -0.73
CA ASP A 20 -5.46 2.40 0.42
C ASP A 20 -6.18 1.04 0.30
N GLU A 21 -7.49 1.03 0.03
CA GLU A 21 -8.27 -0.20 -0.17
C GLU A 21 -7.70 -1.06 -1.30
N THR A 22 -7.31 -0.42 -2.41
CA THR A 22 -6.75 -1.10 -3.59
C THR A 22 -5.35 -1.65 -3.28
N LEU A 23 -4.51 -0.87 -2.59
CA LEU A 23 -3.16 -1.26 -2.18
C LEU A 23 -3.20 -2.46 -1.21
N ARG A 24 -4.10 -2.45 -0.22
CA ARG A 24 -4.35 -3.61 0.66
C ARG A 24 -4.82 -4.82 -0.14
N ALA A 25 -5.66 -4.60 -1.15
CA ALA A 25 -6.14 -5.65 -2.03
C ALA A 25 -5.05 -6.21 -2.96
N ILE A 26 -3.97 -5.47 -3.24
CA ILE A 26 -2.80 -5.99 -3.98
C ILE A 26 -1.88 -6.74 -3.02
N LEU A 27 -1.55 -6.15 -1.86
CA LEU A 27 -0.71 -6.79 -0.84
C LEU A 27 -1.28 -8.15 -0.42
N ARG A 28 -2.60 -8.27 -0.23
CA ARG A 28 -3.22 -9.58 0.07
C ARG A 28 -3.06 -10.61 -1.04
N ASP A 29 -3.05 -10.17 -2.30
CA ASP A 29 -3.01 -11.04 -3.47
C ASP A 29 -1.58 -11.52 -3.71
N VAL A 30 -0.62 -10.59 -3.63
CA VAL A 30 0.82 -10.85 -3.80
C VAL A 30 1.40 -11.61 -2.61
N LEU A 31 1.09 -11.20 -1.38
CA LEU A 31 1.64 -11.82 -0.16
C LEU A 31 0.78 -12.98 0.36
N GLY A 32 -0.42 -13.19 -0.19
CA GLY A 32 -1.36 -14.18 0.31
C GLY A 32 -1.90 -13.87 1.72
N LEU A 33 -1.88 -12.60 2.14
CA LEU A 33 -2.35 -12.17 3.46
C LEU A 33 -3.88 -12.28 3.58
N SER A 34 -4.35 -12.56 4.80
CA SER A 34 -5.78 -12.48 5.12
C SER A 34 -6.25 -11.03 5.23
N ASP A 35 -7.53 -10.77 4.96
CA ASP A 35 -8.13 -9.43 5.01
C ASP A 35 -7.87 -8.73 6.35
N GLU A 36 -7.93 -9.47 7.45
CA GLU A 36 -7.62 -8.99 8.79
C GLU A 36 -6.17 -8.50 8.91
N ARG A 37 -5.20 -9.22 8.33
CA ARG A 37 -3.78 -8.83 8.37
C ARG A 37 -3.48 -7.65 7.47
N ALA A 38 -4.11 -7.61 6.30
CA ALA A 38 -4.02 -6.45 5.43
C ALA A 38 -4.69 -5.21 6.04
N ALA A 39 -5.76 -5.38 6.83
CA ALA A 39 -6.45 -4.30 7.55
C ALA A 39 -5.66 -3.81 8.78
N GLU A 40 -4.87 -4.67 9.42
CA GLU A 40 -3.98 -4.29 10.52
C GLU A 40 -2.79 -3.44 10.07
N LEU A 41 -2.46 -3.42 8.77
CA LEU A 41 -1.44 -2.53 8.22
C LEU A 41 -1.88 -1.06 8.35
N THR A 42 -1.02 -0.25 8.95
CA THR A 42 -1.21 1.19 9.11
C THR A 42 -0.13 1.94 8.32
N PRO A 43 -0.33 3.22 7.96
CA PRO A 43 0.68 4.01 7.27
C PRO A 43 2.02 4.14 8.01
N ASP A 44 2.03 3.97 9.34
CA ASP A 44 3.24 3.96 10.16
C ASP A 44 3.91 2.58 10.21
N SER A 45 3.25 1.54 9.67
CA SER A 45 3.76 0.17 9.69
C SER A 45 4.89 0.02 8.68
N GLY A 46 6.05 -0.41 9.17
CA GLY A 46 7.17 -0.79 8.34
C GLY A 46 6.82 -1.96 7.43
N LEU A 47 7.04 -1.82 6.12
CA LEU A 47 6.80 -2.85 5.11
C LEU A 47 8.09 -3.64 4.87
N PHE A 48 9.16 -2.96 4.45
CA PHE A 48 10.44 -3.57 4.15
C PHE A 48 11.19 -3.96 5.43
N GLY A 49 11.63 -5.22 5.53
CA GLY A 49 12.38 -5.74 6.69
C GLY A 49 11.56 -6.03 7.95
N HIS A 50 10.33 -5.51 8.06
CA HIS A 50 9.39 -5.80 9.14
C HIS A 50 8.43 -6.96 8.81
N LEU A 51 8.05 -7.09 7.53
CA LEU A 51 7.31 -8.25 7.04
C LEU A 51 8.29 -9.24 6.38
N PRO A 52 8.47 -10.44 6.94
CA PRO A 52 9.30 -11.47 6.30
C PRO A 52 8.70 -11.96 4.98
N GLU A 53 7.41 -11.70 4.74
CA GLU A 53 6.70 -12.06 3.51
C GLU A 53 7.03 -11.10 2.35
N LEU A 54 7.39 -9.84 2.64
CA LEU A 54 7.76 -8.85 1.64
C LEU A 54 9.23 -9.04 1.24
N ASP A 55 9.49 -10.07 0.44
CA ASP A 55 10.80 -10.33 -0.15
C ASP A 55 11.05 -9.44 -1.39
N SER A 56 12.31 -9.33 -1.79
CA SER A 56 12.76 -8.67 -3.03
C SER A 56 11.94 -9.03 -4.28
N GLN A 57 11.48 -10.27 -4.38
CA GLN A 57 10.65 -10.70 -5.51
C GLN A 57 9.17 -10.31 -5.35
N ALA A 58 8.63 -10.32 -4.13
CA ALA A 58 7.26 -9.87 -3.87
C ALA A 58 7.09 -8.37 -4.13
N VAL A 59 8.15 -7.57 -3.93
CA VAL A 59 8.16 -6.13 -4.22
C VAL A 59 8.04 -5.87 -5.72
N ALA A 60 8.74 -6.65 -6.54
CA ALA A 60 8.65 -6.53 -8.00
C ALA A 60 7.25 -6.88 -8.52
N ASP A 61 6.63 -7.95 -8.02
CA ASP A 61 5.24 -8.31 -8.33
C ASP A 61 4.25 -7.24 -7.82
N LEU A 62 4.44 -6.71 -6.60
CA LEU A 62 3.61 -5.65 -6.02
C LEU A 62 3.63 -4.39 -6.88
N LEU A 63 4.82 -3.92 -7.28
CA LEU A 63 4.99 -2.73 -8.12
C LEU A 63 4.29 -2.93 -9.47
N THR A 64 4.50 -4.09 -10.10
CA THR A 64 3.87 -4.43 -11.39
C THR A 64 2.34 -4.43 -11.29
N GLU A 65 1.75 -5.06 -10.26
CA GLU A 65 0.29 -5.04 -10.03
C GLU A 65 -0.25 -3.64 -9.70
N MET A 66 0.54 -2.82 -9.00
CA MET A 66 0.17 -1.43 -8.72
C MET A 66 0.11 -0.60 -10.01
N GLU A 67 1.10 -0.73 -10.89
CA GLU A 67 1.13 -0.06 -12.19
C GLU A 67 -0.11 -0.44 -13.03
N ASP A 68 -0.46 -1.73 -13.08
CA ASP A 68 -1.63 -2.22 -13.83
C ASP A 68 -2.96 -1.74 -13.22
N ARG A 69 -3.15 -1.87 -11.90
CA ARG A 69 -4.42 -1.49 -11.24
C ARG A 69 -4.66 0.00 -11.16
N PHE A 70 -3.62 0.78 -10.94
CA PHE A 70 -3.74 2.23 -10.82
C PHE A 70 -3.59 2.94 -12.17
N ASP A 71 -3.23 2.23 -13.24
CA ASP A 71 -2.91 2.79 -14.56
C ASP A 71 -1.84 3.89 -14.44
N ILE A 72 -0.82 3.63 -13.62
CA ILE A 72 0.32 4.53 -13.36
C ILE A 72 1.62 3.85 -13.79
N ILE A 73 2.64 4.65 -14.06
CA ILE A 73 4.00 4.17 -14.28
C ILE A 73 4.82 4.51 -13.05
N ILE A 74 5.43 3.51 -12.43
CA ILE A 74 6.31 3.66 -11.27
C ILE A 74 7.72 3.28 -11.71
N GLU A 75 8.62 4.27 -11.82
CA GLU A 75 10.02 3.97 -12.17
C GLU A 75 10.78 3.39 -10.96
N ASP A 76 11.70 2.46 -11.21
CA ASP A 76 12.56 1.86 -10.17
C ASP A 76 13.35 2.91 -9.36
N ASP A 77 13.69 4.04 -10.00
CA ASP A 77 14.37 5.19 -9.36
C ASP A 77 13.42 6.04 -8.48
N GLU A 78 12.11 5.99 -8.72
CA GLU A 78 11.11 6.67 -7.88
C GLU A 78 10.78 5.87 -6.62
N VAL A 79 11.00 4.56 -6.67
CA VAL A 79 10.79 3.64 -5.56
C VAL A 79 12.09 3.51 -4.78
N ASP A 80 12.45 4.57 -4.08
CA ASP A 80 13.60 4.50 -3.18
C ASP A 80 13.28 3.60 -1.97
N GLY A 81 14.30 2.96 -1.39
CA GLY A 81 14.12 2.07 -0.23
C GLY A 81 13.47 2.77 0.97
N ASP A 82 13.57 4.10 1.03
CA ASP A 82 12.91 4.97 2.01
C ASP A 82 11.38 5.05 1.81
N HIS A 83 10.90 5.06 0.56
CA HIS A 83 9.45 5.03 0.26
C HIS A 83 8.83 3.66 0.54
N LEU A 84 9.61 2.59 0.36
CA LEU A 84 9.21 1.22 0.70
C LEU A 84 9.38 0.89 2.19
N GLU A 85 10.03 1.75 2.96
CA GLU A 85 10.26 1.52 4.40
C GLU A 85 8.92 1.37 5.12
N THR A 86 7.92 2.17 4.76
CA THR A 86 6.59 2.19 5.40
C THR A 86 5.45 2.10 4.39
N TYR A 87 4.31 1.57 4.84
CA TYR A 87 3.08 1.57 4.04
C TYR A 87 2.62 2.98 3.65
N GLY A 88 2.84 3.97 4.52
CA GLY A 88 2.49 5.36 4.26
C GLY A 88 3.29 5.99 3.13
N GLY A 89 4.59 5.65 3.00
CA GLY A 89 5.43 6.12 1.90
C GLY A 89 4.95 5.62 0.54
N LEU A 90 4.66 4.33 0.46
CA LEU A 90 4.11 3.68 -0.74
C LEU A 90 2.71 4.23 -1.12
N LEU A 91 1.85 4.43 -0.12
CA LEU A 91 0.53 5.02 -0.32
C LEU A 91 0.63 6.46 -0.84
N ALA A 92 1.50 7.29 -0.25
CA ALA A 92 1.69 8.67 -0.67
C ALA A 92 2.22 8.78 -2.11
N LEU A 93 3.09 7.86 -2.53
CA LEU A 93 3.58 7.78 -3.90
C LEU A 93 2.43 7.48 -4.89
N ALA A 94 1.63 6.45 -4.60
CA ALA A 94 0.47 6.09 -5.41
C ALA A 94 -0.55 7.25 -5.48
N GLU A 95 -0.82 7.91 -4.36
CA GLU A 95 -1.68 9.09 -4.32
C GLU A 95 -1.18 10.23 -5.20
N ALA A 96 0.12 10.56 -5.13
CA ALA A 96 0.71 11.63 -5.93
C ALA A 96 0.58 11.35 -7.43
N LYS A 97 0.73 10.08 -7.83
CA LYS A 97 0.58 9.62 -9.22
C LYS A 97 -0.88 9.67 -9.68
N THR A 98 -1.80 9.11 -8.91
CA THR A 98 -3.24 9.06 -9.28
C THR A 98 -3.93 10.42 -9.21
N ALA A 99 -3.51 11.32 -8.32
CA ALA A 99 -4.12 12.65 -8.20
C ALA A 99 -3.74 13.61 -9.35
N SER A 100 -2.70 13.29 -10.12
CA SER A 100 -2.22 14.11 -11.24
C SER A 100 -2.84 13.73 -12.60
N ASN A 101 -3.76 12.75 -12.64
CA ASN A 101 -4.40 12.20 -13.83
C ASN A 101 -5.91 12.46 -13.84
#